data_AF-A0A1S8A8B2-F1
#
_entry.id   AF-A0A1S8A8B2-F1
#
_cell.length_a   1.000
_cell.length_b   1.000
_cell.length_c   1.000
_cell.angle_alpha   90.00
_cell.angle_beta   90.00
_cell.angle_gamma   90.00
#
_symmetry.space_group_name_H-M   'P 1'
#
loop_
_entity.id
_entity.type
_entity.pdbx_description
1 polymer ?
#
loop_
_entity_poly.entity_id
_entity_poly.type
_entity_poly.pdbx_seq_one_letter_code
_entity_poly.pdbx_strand_id
1 'polypeptide(L)'
;MSRIQIPLDVITSRLNIGDRFAGFRNTSLSSRFANMKPIGEFLDFKRLSKPANFAEAQSRVTYNLSTFSSNYAVVFVLLSIYALITNPLLLFDIILLAGGLFILGRLNGQDLTIGTFTATSSQLYTGLLCTCGFLFLIASPFSTVLWLIGASGVVILGHAALLDKPIDEAFSGEAV
;
A
#
# COMPACT_ATOMS: atom_id res chain seq x y z
N MET A 1 -19.39 -0.71 43.93
CA MET A 1 -18.36 -0.88 42.89
C MET A 1 -19.03 -0.67 41.53
N SER A 2 -19.01 0.56 41.00
CA SER A 2 -19.67 0.88 39.71
C SER A 2 -18.76 0.50 38.55
N ARG A 3 -19.21 -0.40 37.67
CA ARG A 3 -18.47 -0.85 36.49
C ARG A 3 -18.67 0.18 35.38
N ILE A 4 -17.62 0.94 35.09
CA ILE A 4 -17.57 1.87 33.95
C ILE A 4 -17.70 1.02 32.67
N GLN A 5 -18.88 1.03 32.05
CA GLN A 5 -19.12 0.49 30.71
C GLN A 5 -18.64 1.55 29.72
N ILE A 6 -17.45 1.35 29.15
CA ILE A 6 -16.95 2.17 28.04
C ILE A 6 -17.68 1.72 26.76
N PRO A 7 -18.50 2.57 26.13
CA PRO A 7 -19.18 2.22 24.89
C PRO A 7 -18.20 2.29 23.71
N LEU A 8 -17.43 1.21 23.51
CA LEU A 8 -16.49 1.05 22.39
C LEU A 8 -17.21 1.04 21.03
N ASP A 9 -18.47 0.64 21.02
CA ASP A 9 -19.40 0.61 19.89
C ASP A 9 -19.69 2.02 19.32
N VAL A 10 -19.71 3.04 20.17
CA VAL A 10 -19.92 4.44 19.75
C VAL A 10 -18.67 5.03 19.08
N ILE A 11 -17.47 4.60 19.48
CA ILE A 11 -16.21 5.04 18.86
C ILE A 11 -16.05 4.41 17.47
N THR A 12 -16.37 3.12 17.33
CA THR A 12 -16.30 2.40 16.05
C THR A 12 -17.38 2.77 15.04
N SER A 13 -18.52 3.30 15.48
CA SER A 13 -19.59 3.77 14.58
C SER A 13 -19.33 5.20 14.07
N ARG A 14 -18.73 6.06 14.90
CA ARG A 14 -18.30 7.41 14.49
C ARG A 14 -17.10 7.38 13.55
N LEU A 15 -16.16 6.48 13.81
CA LEU A 15 -15.09 6.15 12.89
C LEU A 15 -15.62 5.10 11.93
N ASN A 16 -16.32 5.50 10.87
CA ASN A 16 -16.84 4.62 9.82
C ASN A 16 -15.71 3.88 9.05
N ILE A 17 -14.97 3.06 9.77
CA ILE A 17 -13.80 2.27 9.36
C ILE A 17 -14.29 0.98 8.72
N GLY A 18 -15.41 0.42 9.23
CA GLY A 18 -16.05 -0.78 8.70
C GLY A 18 -16.46 -0.64 7.23
N ASP A 19 -17.19 0.41 6.87
CA ASP A 19 -17.63 0.60 5.47
C ASP A 19 -16.46 0.92 4.54
N ARG A 20 -15.45 1.66 5.05
CA ARG A 20 -14.22 1.94 4.29
C ARG A 20 -13.41 0.68 4.01
N PHE A 21 -13.34 -0.25 4.96
CA PHE A 21 -12.67 -1.53 4.78
C PHE A 21 -13.48 -2.49 3.89
N ALA A 22 -14.81 -2.45 3.97
CA ALA A 22 -15.70 -3.22 3.10
C ALA A 22 -15.59 -2.80 1.62
N GLY A 23 -15.47 -1.49 1.34
CA GLY A 23 -15.21 -0.98 -0.01
C GLY A 23 -13.88 -1.46 -0.60
N PHE A 24 -12.86 -1.67 0.24
CA PHE A 24 -11.57 -2.23 -0.17
C PHE A 24 -11.64 -3.73 -0.52
N ARG A 25 -12.56 -4.48 0.08
CA ARG A 25 -12.70 -5.94 -0.10
C ARG A 25 -13.58 -6.35 -1.28
N ASN A 26 -14.51 -5.48 -1.71
CA ASN A 26 -15.52 -5.83 -2.72
C ASN A 26 -15.14 -5.50 -4.17
N THR A 27 -14.01 -4.85 -4.44
CA THR A 27 -13.56 -4.59 -5.82
C THR A 27 -12.55 -5.66 -6.22
N SER A 28 -12.97 -6.63 -7.04
CA SER A 28 -12.08 -7.70 -7.51
C SER A 28 -10.88 -7.09 -8.25
N LEU A 29 -9.67 -7.64 -8.06
CA LEU A 29 -8.48 -7.19 -8.77
C LEU A 29 -8.73 -7.13 -10.29
N SER A 30 -9.49 -8.10 -10.82
CA SER A 30 -9.93 -8.15 -12.22
C SER A 30 -10.74 -6.92 -12.66
N SER A 31 -11.62 -6.37 -11.82
CA SER A 31 -12.37 -5.15 -12.12
C SER A 31 -11.50 -3.88 -12.08
N ARG A 32 -10.44 -3.86 -11.26
CA ARG A 32 -9.43 -2.78 -11.26
C ARG A 32 -8.53 -2.82 -12.48
N PHE A 33 -8.17 -4.02 -12.93
CA PHE A 33 -7.43 -4.23 -14.18
C PHE A 33 -8.27 -3.94 -15.42
N ALA A 34 -9.58 -4.24 -15.39
CA ALA A 34 -10.51 -3.91 -16.47
C ALA A 34 -10.75 -2.40 -16.64
N ASN A 35 -10.53 -1.60 -15.59
CA ASN A 35 -10.60 -0.13 -15.61
C ASN A 35 -9.22 0.55 -15.80
N MET A 36 -8.16 -0.19 -16.10
CA MET A 36 -6.88 0.46 -16.42
C MET A 36 -7.02 1.26 -17.70
N LYS A 37 -6.87 2.58 -17.58
CA LYS A 37 -6.80 3.43 -18.76
C LYS A 37 -5.53 3.11 -19.55
N PRO A 38 -5.59 3.16 -20.90
CA PRO A 38 -4.42 2.93 -21.74
C PRO A 38 -3.23 3.75 -21.26
N ILE A 39 -2.04 3.14 -21.20
CA ILE A 39 -0.82 3.80 -20.73
C ILE A 39 -0.50 5.05 -21.57
N GLY A 40 -0.93 5.07 -22.84
CA GLY A 40 -0.82 6.24 -23.72
C GLY A 40 -1.66 7.45 -23.28
N GLU A 41 -2.79 7.26 -22.60
CA GLU A 41 -3.56 8.37 -21.99
C GLU A 41 -2.91 8.84 -20.67
N PHE A 42 -2.25 7.92 -19.96
CA PHE A 42 -1.55 8.23 -18.72
C PHE A 42 -0.28 9.03 -18.99
N LEU A 43 0.48 8.67 -20.02
CA LEU A 43 1.71 9.35 -20.44
C LEU A 43 1.47 10.29 -21.63
N ASP A 44 0.36 11.02 -21.63
CA ASP A 44 0.12 12.02 -22.65
C ASP A 44 0.93 13.30 -22.36
N PHE A 45 2.19 13.28 -22.78
CA PHE A 45 3.13 14.39 -22.63
C PHE A 45 2.65 15.68 -23.31
N LYS A 46 1.68 15.62 -24.23
CA LYS A 46 1.12 16.81 -24.89
C LYS A 46 0.17 17.60 -23.98
N ARG A 47 -0.39 16.95 -22.96
CA ARG A 47 -1.31 17.54 -21.96
C ARG A 47 -0.60 17.96 -20.67
N LEU A 48 0.73 17.88 -20.64
CA LEU A 48 1.49 18.39 -19.52
C LEU A 48 1.55 19.91 -19.59
N SER A 49 0.97 20.56 -18.59
CA SER A 49 1.06 22.01 -18.43
C SER A 49 1.30 22.38 -16.97
N LYS A 50 1.91 23.54 -16.77
CA LYS A 50 2.10 24.08 -15.43
C LYS A 50 0.77 24.65 -14.94
N PRO A 51 0.26 24.23 -13.75
CA PRO A 51 -0.94 24.81 -13.20
C PRO A 51 -0.74 26.31 -12.93
N ALA A 52 -1.73 27.14 -13.26
CA ALA A 52 -1.67 28.58 -13.10
C ALA A 52 -1.73 29.00 -11.62
N ASN A 53 -2.43 28.23 -10.79
CA ASN A 53 -2.53 28.46 -9.35
C ASN A 53 -2.74 27.16 -8.55
N PHE A 54 -2.65 27.26 -7.22
CA PHE A 54 -2.77 26.11 -6.32
C PHE A 54 -4.16 25.46 -6.34
N ALA A 55 -5.23 26.25 -6.53
CA ALA A 55 -6.59 25.74 -6.62
C ALA A 55 -6.79 24.86 -7.86
N GLU A 56 -6.19 25.26 -8.98
CA GLU A 56 -6.18 24.49 -10.21
C GLU A 56 -5.37 23.20 -10.03
N ALA A 57 -4.19 23.26 -9.41
CA ALA A 57 -3.39 22.08 -9.11
C ALA A 57 -4.17 21.07 -8.24
N GLN A 58 -4.86 21.53 -7.20
CA GLN A 58 -5.70 20.67 -6.36
C GLN A 58 -6.85 20.03 -7.15
N SER A 59 -7.48 20.79 -8.03
CA SER A 59 -8.57 20.32 -8.89
C SER A 59 -8.11 19.27 -9.90
N ARG A 60 -6.92 19.47 -10.51
CA ARG A 60 -6.26 18.50 -11.40
C ARG A 60 -5.88 17.23 -10.65
N VAL A 61 -5.26 17.34 -9.49
CA VAL A 61 -4.89 16.19 -8.64
C VAL A 61 -6.12 15.35 -8.30
N THR A 62 -7.20 15.97 -7.82
CA THR A 62 -8.42 15.25 -7.43
C THR A 62 -9.02 14.48 -8.60
N TYR A 63 -9.09 15.11 -9.78
CA TYR A 63 -9.61 14.48 -10.99
C TYR A 63 -8.72 13.34 -11.48
N ASN A 64 -7.42 13.60 -11.60
CA ASN A 64 -6.46 12.64 -12.16
C ASN A 64 -6.24 11.44 -11.23
N LEU A 65 -6.22 11.62 -9.91
CA LEU A 65 -6.12 10.51 -8.95
C LEU A 65 -7.30 9.54 -9.07
N SER A 66 -8.52 10.06 -9.28
CA SER A 66 -9.71 9.24 -9.49
C SER A 66 -9.63 8.51 -10.84
N THR A 67 -9.31 9.27 -11.89
CA THR A 67 -9.29 8.81 -13.29
C THR A 67 -8.21 7.76 -13.56
N PHE A 68 -7.03 7.89 -12.97
CA PHE A 68 -5.87 7.02 -13.18
C PHE A 68 -5.49 6.20 -11.94
N SER A 69 -6.46 5.93 -11.06
CA SER A 69 -6.23 5.24 -9.78
C SER A 69 -5.50 3.89 -9.94
N SER A 70 -5.86 3.07 -10.93
CA SER A 70 -5.18 1.81 -11.21
C SER A 70 -3.75 2.00 -11.73
N ASN A 71 -3.51 2.99 -12.59
CA ASN A 71 -2.18 3.30 -13.12
C ASN A 71 -1.24 3.77 -11.98
N TYR A 72 -1.73 4.61 -11.07
CA TYR A 72 -0.98 5.02 -9.88
C TYR A 72 -0.73 3.87 -8.91
N ALA A 73 -1.66 2.91 -8.78
CA ALA A 73 -1.43 1.70 -8.00
C ALA A 73 -0.28 0.86 -8.57
N VAL A 74 -0.18 0.74 -9.90
CA VAL A 74 0.96 0.06 -10.56
C VAL A 74 2.27 0.81 -10.28
N VAL A 75 2.30 2.14 -10.41
CA VAL A 75 3.48 2.95 -10.06
C VAL A 75 3.90 2.73 -8.61
N PHE A 76 2.95 2.71 -7.68
CA PHE A 76 3.22 2.45 -6.27
C PHE A 76 3.82 1.05 -6.04
N VAL A 77 3.30 0.02 -6.71
CA VAL A 77 3.86 -1.35 -6.64
C VAL A 77 5.28 -1.39 -7.20
N LEU A 78 5.54 -0.74 -8.33
CA LEU A 78 6.89 -0.67 -8.92
C LEU A 78 7.88 0.04 -7.98
N LEU A 79 7.49 1.17 -7.39
CA LEU A 79 8.30 1.87 -6.40
C LEU A 79 8.51 1.04 -5.13
N SER A 80 7.51 0.25 -4.71
CA SER A 80 7.62 -0.66 -3.57
C SER A 80 8.64 -1.76 -3.85
N ILE A 81 8.60 -2.37 -5.03
CA ILE A 81 9.59 -3.37 -5.46
C ILE A 81 10.98 -2.74 -5.50
N TYR A 82 11.12 -1.54 -6.07
CA TYR A 82 12.40 -0.83 -6.10
C TYR A 82 12.94 -0.55 -4.68
N ALA A 83 12.07 -0.11 -3.75
CA ALA A 83 12.44 0.14 -2.37
C ALA A 83 12.96 -1.13 -1.67
N LEU A 84 12.32 -2.28 -1.93
CA LEU A 84 12.74 -3.57 -1.38
C LEU A 84 14.05 -4.07 -2.00
N ILE A 85 14.24 -3.95 -3.32
CA ILE A 85 15.49 -4.35 -3.99
C ILE A 85 16.67 -3.50 -3.48
N THR A 86 16.43 -2.21 -3.24
CA THR A 86 17.45 -1.29 -2.71
C THR A 86 17.80 -1.60 -1.25
N ASN A 87 16.91 -2.28 -0.51
CA ASN A 87 17.14 -2.71 0.86
C ASN A 87 17.14 -4.25 0.98
N PRO A 88 18.25 -4.92 0.60
CA PRO A 88 18.33 -6.38 0.57
C PRO A 88 18.16 -7.02 1.95
N LEU A 89 18.52 -6.32 3.03
CA LEU A 89 18.31 -6.82 4.40
C LEU A 89 16.82 -6.90 4.75
N LEU A 90 16.05 -5.85 4.44
CA LEU A 90 14.60 -5.84 4.66
C LEU A 90 13.91 -6.90 3.80
N LEU A 91 14.33 -7.04 2.54
CA LEU A 91 13.82 -8.06 1.65
C LEU A 91 14.10 -9.47 2.19
N PHE A 92 15.34 -9.73 2.66
CA PHE A 92 15.70 -10.99 3.27
C PHE A 92 14.87 -11.28 4.52
N ASP A 93 14.67 -10.30 5.40
CA ASP A 93 13.86 -10.46 6.61
C ASP A 93 12.40 -10.81 6.29
N ILE A 94 11.79 -10.16 5.29
CA ILE A 94 10.44 -10.48 4.81
C ILE A 94 10.38 -11.93 4.28
N ILE A 95 11.36 -12.34 3.48
CA ILE A 95 11.42 -13.70 2.93
C ILE A 95 11.62 -14.73 4.05
N LEU A 96 12.49 -14.44 5.02
CA LEU A 96 12.74 -15.30 6.17
C LEU A 96 11.48 -15.47 7.01
N LEU A 97 10.76 -14.39 7.29
CA LEU A 97 9.52 -14.42 8.05
C LEU A 97 8.43 -15.18 7.30
N ALA A 98 8.19 -14.85 6.03
CA ALA A 98 7.15 -15.50 5.22
C ALA A 98 7.44 -16.98 4.98
N GLY A 99 8.68 -17.31 4.60
CA GLY A 99 9.15 -18.68 4.39
C GLY A 99 9.17 -19.48 5.69
N GLY A 100 9.64 -18.88 6.78
CA GLY A 100 9.64 -19.48 8.11
C GLY A 100 8.22 -19.81 8.58
N LEU A 101 7.29 -18.86 8.49
CA LEU A 101 5.88 -19.09 8.83
C LEU A 101 5.22 -20.12 7.91
N PHE A 102 5.57 -20.15 6.62
CA PHE A 102 5.06 -21.16 5.69
C PHE A 102 5.53 -22.56 6.07
N ILE A 103 6.82 -22.73 6.36
CA ILE A 103 7.40 -24.01 6.79
C ILE A 103 6.80 -24.45 8.12
N LEU A 104 6.72 -23.54 9.10
CA LEU A 104 6.13 -23.81 10.41
C LEU A 104 4.64 -24.14 10.33
N GLY A 105 3.91 -23.47 9.45
CA GLY A 105 2.52 -23.77 9.16
C GLY A 105 2.33 -25.19 8.61
N ARG A 106 3.31 -25.71 7.84
CA ARG A 106 3.29 -27.10 7.36
C ARG A 106 3.51 -28.13 8.47
N LEU A 107 4.15 -27.76 9.57
CA LEU A 107 4.37 -28.65 10.71
C LEU A 107 3.10 -28.85 11.56
N ASN A 108 2.04 -28.06 11.37
CA ASN A 108 0.75 -28.21 12.07
C ASN A 108 0.86 -28.33 13.61
N GLY A 109 1.84 -27.65 14.22
CA GLY A 109 2.07 -27.70 15.67
C GLY A 109 2.81 -28.95 16.17
N GLN A 110 3.30 -29.80 15.26
CA GLN A 110 4.17 -30.93 15.61
C GLN A 110 5.58 -30.44 15.95
N ASP A 111 6.25 -31.17 16.83
CA ASP A 111 7.65 -30.90 17.16
C ASP A 111 8.54 -31.31 15.99
N LEU A 112 9.48 -30.43 15.63
CA LEU A 112 10.41 -30.68 14.54
C LEU A 112 11.56 -31.53 15.07
N THR A 113 11.59 -32.80 14.67
CA THR A 113 12.67 -33.72 15.01
C THR A 113 13.60 -33.86 13.81
N ILE A 114 14.82 -33.31 13.91
CA ILE A 114 15.87 -33.44 12.90
C ILE A 114 16.99 -34.27 13.50
N GLY A 115 17.04 -35.56 13.14
CA GLY A 115 18.02 -36.49 13.68
C GLY A 115 17.86 -36.65 15.20
N THR A 116 18.85 -36.20 15.97
CA THR A 116 18.83 -36.21 17.45
C THR A 116 18.29 -34.92 18.08
N PHE A 117 17.98 -33.90 17.28
CA PHE A 117 17.53 -32.61 17.78
C PHE A 117 16.00 -32.48 17.67
N THR A 118 15.33 -32.28 18.80
CA THR A 118 13.89 -32.06 18.87
C THR A 118 13.62 -30.60 19.26
N ALA A 119 13.13 -29.80 18.32
CA ALA A 119 12.70 -28.43 18.58
C ALA A 119 11.18 -28.39 18.70
N THR A 120 10.69 -27.83 19.80
CA THR A 120 9.23 -27.66 19.96
C THR A 120 8.71 -26.62 18.98
N SER A 121 7.46 -26.78 18.54
CA SER A 121 6.80 -25.76 17.69
C SER A 121 6.90 -24.35 18.28
N SER A 122 6.71 -24.22 19.61
CA SER A 122 6.83 -22.93 20.32
C SER A 122 8.24 -22.33 20.18
N GLN A 123 9.29 -23.11 20.41
CA GLN A 123 10.68 -22.63 20.27
C GLN A 123 11.01 -22.18 18.84
N LEU A 124 10.46 -22.84 17.81
CA LEU A 124 10.68 -22.45 16.43
C LEU A 124 9.98 -21.13 16.09
N TYR A 125 8.72 -20.96 16.50
CA TYR A 125 8.00 -19.69 16.31
C TYR A 125 8.67 -18.56 17.08
N THR A 126 9.06 -18.78 18.34
CA THR A 126 9.79 -17.79 19.13
C THR A 126 11.14 -17.46 18.51
N GLY A 127 11.90 -18.46 18.08
CA GLY A 127 13.19 -18.27 17.41
C GLY A 127 13.04 -17.44 16.14
N LEU A 128 12.08 -17.79 15.27
CA LEU A 128 11.80 -17.04 14.06
C LEU A 128 11.42 -15.58 14.38
N LEU A 129 10.50 -15.35 15.33
CA LEU A 129 10.09 -13.99 15.70
C LEU A 129 11.23 -13.17 16.33
N CYS A 130 12.07 -13.78 17.17
CA CYS A 130 13.22 -13.10 17.75
C CYS A 130 14.27 -12.75 16.69
N THR A 131 14.59 -13.67 15.79
CA THR A 131 15.55 -13.45 14.71
C THR A 131 15.04 -12.42 13.72
N CYS A 132 13.82 -12.58 13.20
CA CYS A 132 13.20 -11.59 12.32
C CYS A 132 13.04 -10.24 13.02
N GLY A 133 12.61 -10.23 14.29
CA GLY A 133 12.47 -8.98 15.06
C GLY A 133 13.79 -8.22 15.16
N PHE A 134 14.90 -8.92 15.43
CA PHE A 134 16.22 -8.30 15.45
C PHE A 134 16.67 -7.81 14.06
N LEU A 135 16.50 -8.63 13.03
CA LEU A 135 16.82 -8.27 11.65
C LEU A 135 16.00 -7.07 11.16
N PHE A 136 14.71 -7.03 11.50
CA PHE A 136 13.80 -5.95 11.17
C PHE A 136 14.26 -4.62 11.78
N LEU A 137 14.76 -4.63 13.03
CA LEU A 137 15.26 -3.41 13.68
C LEU A 137 16.49 -2.84 12.98
N ILE A 138 17.40 -3.69 12.50
CA ILE A 138 18.61 -3.25 11.78
C ILE A 138 18.34 -2.92 10.31
N ALA A 139 17.30 -3.52 9.70
CA ALA A 139 16.93 -3.34 8.31
C ALA A 139 16.36 -1.95 7.98
N SER A 140 16.29 -1.03 8.94
CA SER A 140 15.84 0.36 8.74
C SER A 140 14.49 0.49 7.98
N PRO A 141 13.44 -0.23 8.42
CA PRO A 141 12.14 -0.28 7.74
C PRO A 141 11.49 1.10 7.66
N PHE A 142 11.64 1.93 8.69
CA PHE A 142 11.10 3.29 8.73
C PHE A 142 11.66 4.17 7.61
N SER A 143 12.97 4.09 7.35
CA SER A 143 13.59 4.86 6.26
C SER A 143 13.03 4.42 4.90
N THR A 144 12.90 3.11 4.70
CA THR A 144 12.36 2.53 3.45
C THR A 144 10.91 2.96 3.22
N VAL A 145 10.07 2.94 4.25
CA VAL A 145 8.67 3.37 4.18
C VAL A 145 8.55 4.86 3.94
N LEU A 146 9.32 5.70 4.65
CA LEU A 146 9.32 7.14 4.43
C LEU A 146 9.79 7.50 3.02
N TRP A 147 10.81 6.80 2.51
CA TRP A 147 11.25 6.95 1.12
C TRP A 147 10.14 6.58 0.15
N LEU A 148 9.45 5.45 0.36
CA LEU A 148 8.35 5.01 -0.50
C LEU A 148 7.19 6.01 -0.50
N ILE A 149 6.81 6.53 0.66
CA ILE A 149 5.76 7.57 0.79
C ILE A 149 6.18 8.85 0.07
N GLY A 150 7.41 9.32 0.28
CA GLY A 150 7.93 10.53 -0.37
C GLY A 150 8.03 10.38 -1.89
N ALA A 151 8.63 9.30 -2.37
CA ALA A 151 8.79 9.02 -3.79
C ALA A 151 7.44 8.84 -4.49
N SER A 152 6.53 8.05 -3.92
CA SER A 152 5.19 7.89 -4.47
C SER A 152 4.40 9.20 -4.43
N GLY A 153 4.50 9.99 -3.37
CA GLY A 153 3.89 11.32 -3.29
C GLY A 153 4.38 12.25 -4.40
N VAL A 154 5.70 12.36 -4.59
CA VAL A 154 6.28 13.22 -5.63
C VAL A 154 5.88 12.76 -7.03
N VAL A 155 5.98 11.45 -7.32
CA VAL A 155 5.68 10.92 -8.65
C VAL A 155 4.19 10.98 -8.96
N ILE A 156 3.33 10.52 -8.05
CA ILE A 156 1.89 10.44 -8.27
C ILE A 156 1.27 11.84 -8.24
N LEU A 157 1.53 12.64 -7.20
CA LEU A 157 0.94 13.98 -7.09
C LEU A 157 1.56 14.94 -8.11
N GLY A 158 2.87 14.81 -8.38
CA GLY A 158 3.53 15.59 -9.43
C GLY A 158 2.92 15.33 -10.80
N HIS A 159 2.76 14.06 -11.17
CA HIS A 159 2.09 13.69 -12.41
C HIS A 159 0.63 14.18 -12.45
N ALA A 160 -0.12 13.98 -11.36
CA ALA A 160 -1.52 14.37 -11.28
C ALA A 160 -1.75 15.89 -11.30
N ALA A 161 -0.81 16.69 -10.79
CA ALA A 161 -0.88 18.14 -10.81
C ALA A 161 -0.51 18.75 -12.17
N LEU A 162 0.42 18.11 -12.90
CA LEU A 162 0.91 18.59 -14.19
C LEU A 162 0.02 18.16 -15.37
N LEU A 163 -0.76 17.09 -15.23
CA LEU A 163 -1.63 16.61 -16.30
C LEU A 163 -2.92 17.45 -16.37
N ASP A 164 -3.17 18.09 -17.52
CA ASP A 164 -4.39 18.86 -17.77
C ASP A 164 -5.63 17.98 -17.79
N LYS A 165 -6.74 18.54 -17.31
CA LYS A 165 -8.06 17.93 -17.49
C LYS A 165 -8.46 17.98 -18.98
N PRO A 166 -9.16 16.97 -19.50
CA PRO A 166 -9.65 17.02 -20.88
C PRO A 166 -10.67 18.16 -21.03
N ILE A 167 -10.60 18.85 -22.18
CA ILE A 167 -11.42 20.03 -22.53
C ILE A 167 -12.93 19.78 -22.44
N ASP A 168 -13.39 18.54 -22.61
CA ASP A 168 -14.82 18.18 -22.54
C ASP A 168 -15.45 18.49 -21.16
N GLU A 169 -14.66 18.44 -20.08
CA GLU A 169 -15.16 18.85 -18.75
C GLU A 169 -15.15 20.37 -18.54
N ALA A 170 -14.25 21.10 -19.21
CA ALA A 170 -14.22 22.57 -19.14
C ALA A 170 -15.50 23.20 -19.71
N PHE A 171 -16.09 22.57 -20.74
CA PHE A 171 -17.37 23.01 -21.31
C PHE A 171 -18.59 22.51 -20.53
N SER A 172 -18.48 21.38 -19.81
CA SER A 172 -19.58 20.87 -18.99
C SER A 172 -19.85 21.69 -17.73
N GLY A 173 -18.86 22.46 -17.25
CA GLY A 173 -18.99 23.39 -16.13
C GLY A 173 -19.54 24.79 -16.48
N GLU A 174 -19.57 25.15 -17.76
CA GLU A 174 -20.10 26.44 -18.25
C GLU A 174 -21.54 26.35 -18.78
N ALA A 175 -22.12 25.15 -18.82
CA ALA A 175 -23.51 24.93 -19.21
C ALA A 175 -24.45 24.85 -17.99
N VAL A 176 -24.46 25.89 -17.14
CA VAL A 176 -25.53 26.16 -16.16
C VAL A 176 -25.83 27.65 -16.12
#